data_AF-A0A353HYD1-F1
#
_entry.id   AF-A0A353HYD1-F1
#
_cell.length_a   1.000
_cell.length_b   1.000
_cell.length_c   1.000
_cell.angle_alpha   90.00
_cell.angle_beta   90.00
_cell.angle_gamma   90.00
#
_symmetry.space_group_name_H-M   'P 1'
#
loop_
_entity.id
_entity.type
_entity.pdbx_description
1 polymer ?
#
loop_
_entity_poly.entity_id
_entity_poly.type
_entity_poly.pdbx_seq_one_letter_code
_entity_poly.pdbx_strand_id
1 'polypeptide(L)' 'MFAKDHTLANVDPELWDAIQKENTRQQDHIELIASENYTSPAVMQAQGSQLTNKYA' A
#
# COMPACT_ATOMS: atom_id res chain seq x y z
N MET A 1 0.99 21.07 -3.81
CA MET A 1 0.13 21.03 -2.61
C MET A 1 0.73 20.21 -1.48
N PHE A 2 1.54 19.18 -1.75
CA PHE A 2 2.42 18.57 -0.74
C PHE A 2 3.84 18.46 -1.31
N ALA A 3 4.83 18.60 -0.44
CA ALA A 3 6.23 18.42 -0.81
C ALA A 3 6.54 16.92 -1.02
N LYS A 4 7.56 16.62 -1.83
CA LYS A 4 7.89 15.22 -2.20
C LYS A 4 8.33 14.37 -0.99
N ASP A 5 8.77 15.01 0.08
CA ASP A 5 9.16 14.42 1.36
C ASP A 5 7.97 14.18 2.31
N HIS A 6 6.75 14.58 1.93
CA HIS A 6 5.52 14.26 2.65
C HIS A 6 5.10 12.81 2.39
N THR A 7 5.81 11.88 3.01
CA THR A 7 5.63 10.43 2.89
C THR A 7 4.99 9.85 4.13
N LEU A 8 4.33 8.68 3.99
CA LEU A 8 3.74 7.99 5.14
C LEU A 8 4.77 7.65 6.21
N ALA A 9 5.99 7.26 5.82
CA ALA A 9 7.09 7.00 6.74
C ALA A 9 7.47 8.18 7.64
N ASN A 10 7.27 9.42 7.17
CA ASN A 10 7.56 10.63 7.94
C ASN A 10 6.36 11.10 8.76
N VAL A 11 5.15 10.98 8.21
CA VAL A 11 3.91 11.47 8.84
C VAL A 11 3.41 10.50 9.90
N ASP A 12 3.50 9.20 9.63
CA ASP A 12 3.08 8.11 10.52
C ASP A 12 4.06 6.92 10.41
N PRO A 13 5.20 6.98 11.13
CA PRO A 13 6.22 5.93 11.09
C PRO A 13 5.73 4.58 11.62
N GLU A 14 4.79 4.58 12.56
CA GLU A 14 4.25 3.36 13.16
C GLU A 14 3.38 2.60 12.14
N LEU A 15 2.49 3.31 11.44
CA LEU A 15 1.69 2.71 10.38
C LEU A 15 2.56 2.24 9.21
N TRP A 16 3.59 3.02 8.85
CA TRP A 16 4.55 2.60 7.84
C TRP A 16 5.26 1.29 8.20
N ASP A 17 5.74 1.16 9.44
CA ASP A 17 6.39 -0.07 9.93
C ASP A 17 5.41 -1.27 9.92
N ALA A 18 4.15 -1.06 10.30
CA ALA A 18 3.13 -2.10 10.20
C ALA A 18 2.92 -2.60 8.75
N ILE A 19 2.89 -1.68 7.76
CA ILE A 19 2.80 -2.03 6.34
C ILE A 19 4.03 -2.83 5.89
N GLN A 20 5.24 -2.43 6.30
CA GLN A 20 6.46 -3.17 5.94
C GLN A 20 6.47 -4.58 6.53
N LYS A 21 6.03 -4.73 7.78
CA LYS A 21 5.89 -6.05 8.42
C LYS A 21 4.89 -6.94 7.70
N GLU A 22 3.77 -6.40 7.22
CA GLU A 22 2.79 -7.17 6.44
C GLU A 22 3.35 -7.57 5.07
N ASN A 23 4.11 -6.71 4.39
CA ASN A 23 4.78 -7.06 3.14
C ASN A 23 5.73 -8.26 3.34
N THR A 24 6.52 -8.25 4.42
CA THR A 24 7.40 -9.36 4.76
C THR A 24 6.59 -10.63 5.08
N ARG A 25 5.52 -10.52 5.88
CA ARG A 25 4.65 -11.64 6.21
C ARG A 25 4.10 -12.32 4.95
N GLN A 26 3.62 -11.53 4.00
CA GLN A 26 3.09 -12.00 2.71
C GLN A 26 4.15 -12.66 1.81
N GLN A 27 5.41 -12.24 1.89
CA GLN A 27 6.50 -12.80 1.09
C GLN A 27 7.05 -14.10 1.70
N ASP A 28 7.08 -14.19 3.03
CA ASP A 28 7.70 -15.30 3.76
C ASP A 28 6.75 -16.50 3.96
N HIS A 29 5.46 -16.35 3.65
CA HIS A 29 4.45 -17.38 3.86
C HIS A 29 3.79 -17.83 2.55
N ILE A 30 3.42 -19.10 2.50
CA ILE A 30 2.58 -19.63 1.42
C ILE A 30 1.12 -19.31 1.77
N GLU A 31 0.49 -18.45 0.98
CA GLU A 31 -0.92 -18.13 1.14
C GLU A 31 -1.81 -19.19 0.49
N LEU A 32 -2.67 -19.81 1.29
CA LEU A 32 -3.57 -20.89 0.87
C LEU A 32 -5.05 -20.50 0.93
N ILE A 33 -5.34 -19.23 1.22
CA ILE A 33 -6.70 -18.71 1.23
C ILE A 33 -7.14 -18.52 -0.22
N ALA A 34 -8.05 -19.38 -0.69
CA ALA A 34 -8.44 -19.46 -2.10
C ALA A 34 -9.01 -18.16 -2.70
N SER A 35 -9.51 -17.26 -1.86
CA SER A 35 -10.06 -15.95 -2.27
C SER A 35 -9.05 -14.80 -2.23
N GLU A 36 -7.87 -15.01 -1.65
CA GLU A 36 -6.82 -14.00 -1.60
C GLU A 36 -5.90 -14.05 -2.81
N ASN A 37 -5.27 -12.93 -3.15
CA ASN A 37 -4.39 -12.82 -4.31
C ASN A 37 -3.44 -11.62 -4.17
N TYR A 38 -2.33 -11.66 -4.91
CA TYR A 38 -1.42 -10.54 -5.05
C TYR A 38 -1.75 -9.76 -6.32
N THR A 39 -2.12 -8.50 -6.15
CA THR A 39 -2.38 -7.63 -7.30
C THR A 39 -1.09 -7.13 -7.93
N SER A 40 -1.16 -6.66 -9.17
CA SER A 40 0.01 -6.10 -9.86
C SER A 40 0.36 -4.70 -9.34
N PRO A 41 1.65 -4.28 -9.44
CA PRO A 41 2.05 -2.91 -9.10
C PRO A 41 1.28 -1.83 -9.87
N ALA A 42 0.90 -2.11 -11.12
CA ALA A 42 0.11 -1.18 -11.94
C ALA A 42 -1.28 -0.91 -11.34
N VAL A 43 -1.93 -1.93 -10.76
CA VAL A 43 -3.22 -1.77 -10.09
C VAL A 43 -3.07 -0.92 -8.82
N MET A 44 -2.03 -1.18 -8.01
CA MET A 44 -1.76 -0.38 -6.79
C MET A 44 -1.47 1.09 -7.12
N GLN A 45 -0.73 1.36 -8.20
CA GLN A 45 -0.46 2.72 -8.68
C GLN A 45 -1.75 3.47 -9.05
N ALA A 46 -2.68 2.80 -9.75
CA ALA A 46 -3.96 3.38 -10.10
C ALA A 46 -4.82 3.64 -8.84
N GLN A 47 -4.83 2.72 -7.89
CA GLN A 47 -5.57 2.84 -6.63
C GLN A 47 -5.09 4.06 -5.80
N GLY A 48 -3.78 4.31 -5.75
CA GLY A 48 -3.18 5.45 -5.04
C GLY A 48 -3.19 6.78 -5.82
N SER A 49 -3.98 6.89 -6.89
CA SER A 49 -3.94 8.04 -7.80
C SER A 49 -4.90 9.18 -7.40
N GLN A 50 -4.81 10.29 -8.13
CA GLN A 50 -5.68 11.47 -7.97
C GLN A 50 -7.18 11.18 -8.18
N LEU A 51 -7.54 10.02 -8.72
CA LEU A 51 -8.94 9.62 -8.90
C LEU A 51 -9.71 9.60 -7.56
N THR A 52 -9.03 9.35 -6.43
CA THR A 52 -9.65 9.37 -5.10
C THR A 52 -10.24 10.74 -4.70
N ASN A 53 -9.77 11.82 -5.31
CA ASN A 53 -10.21 13.18 -4.98
C ASN A 53 -11.49 13.60 -5.70
N LYS A 54 -11.99 12.80 -6.65
CA LYS A 54 -13.10 13.18 -7.51
C LYS A 54 -14.44 12.66 -6.98
N TYR A 55 -15.41 13.56 -6.86
CA TYR A 55 -16.83 13.21 -6.76
C TYR A 55 -17.41 13.07 -8.16
N ALA A 56 -18.04 11.94 -8.47
CA ALA A 56 -18.65 11.62 -9.76
C ALA A 56 -19.91 10.77 -9.55
#